data_AF-A0A7K3ELL5-F1
#
_entry.id   AF-A0A7K3ELL5-F1
#
_cell.length_a   1.000
_cell.length_b   1.000
_cell.length_c   1.000
_cell.angle_alpha   90.00
_cell.angle_beta   90.00
_cell.angle_gamma   90.00
#
_symmetry.space_group_name_H-M   'P 1'
#
loop_
_entity.id
_entity.type
_entity.pdbx_description
1 polymer ?
#
loop_
_entity_poly.entity_id
_entity_poly.type
_entity_poly.pdbx_seq_one_letter_code
_entity_poly.pdbx_strand_id
1 'polypeptide(L)'
;ALADLVPAGEAEAHARALLAPVAAVPALTETLRAWLSLHGSWDRTAVALSVHRNTVRQRIARCAALLETDLDDPDVRMELWFALRDPRPSE
;
A
#
# COMPACT_ATOMS: atom_id res chain seq x y z
N ALA A 1 23.99 2.47 -15.94
CA ALA A 1 24.11 2.12 -14.50
C ALA A 1 22.77 1.59 -14.02
N LEU A 2 22.60 0.99 -12.83
CA LEU A 2 21.28 0.51 -12.34
C LEU A 2 20.19 1.60 -12.28
N ALA A 3 20.56 2.87 -12.46
CA ALA A 3 19.68 4.02 -12.65
C ALA A 3 18.87 4.00 -13.97
N ASP A 4 19.17 3.10 -14.92
CA ASP A 4 18.52 3.05 -16.25
C ASP A 4 17.29 2.13 -16.32
N LEU A 5 16.82 1.56 -15.21
CA LEU A 5 15.81 0.49 -15.27
C LEU A 5 14.36 0.97 -15.38
N VAL A 6 14.01 2.19 -14.96
CA VAL A 6 12.70 2.84 -15.22
C VAL A 6 12.89 4.36 -15.06
N PRO A 7 12.51 5.21 -16.03
CA PRO A 7 12.43 6.65 -15.82
C PRO A 7 11.51 6.99 -14.63
N ALA A 8 11.94 7.86 -13.72
CA ALA A 8 11.19 8.13 -12.47
C ALA A 8 9.69 8.44 -12.69
N GLY A 9 9.34 9.16 -13.77
CA GLY A 9 7.94 9.45 -14.12
C GLY A 9 7.10 8.22 -14.51
N GLU A 10 7.71 7.18 -15.10
CA GLU A 10 7.00 5.92 -15.40
C GLU A 10 6.71 5.14 -14.11
N ALA A 11 7.63 5.17 -13.14
CA ALA A 11 7.43 4.55 -11.84
C ALA A 11 6.30 5.23 -11.04
N GLU A 12 6.21 6.57 -11.07
CA GLU A 12 5.11 7.29 -10.42
C GLU A 12 3.75 7.01 -11.07
N ALA A 13 3.69 7.01 -12.40
CA ALA A 13 2.48 6.70 -13.14
C ALA A 13 2.01 5.27 -12.84
N HIS A 14 2.96 4.33 -12.78
CA HIS A 14 2.70 2.96 -12.40
C HIS A 14 2.18 2.83 -10.96
N ALA A 15 2.84 3.45 -9.98
CA ALA A 15 2.39 3.45 -8.59
C ALA A 15 0.98 4.04 -8.43
N ARG A 16 0.69 5.14 -9.15
CA ARG A 16 -0.65 5.75 -9.16
C ARG A 16 -1.69 4.83 -9.77
N ALA A 17 -1.37 4.15 -10.87
CA ALA A 17 -2.26 3.20 -11.52
C ALA A 17 -2.54 1.98 -10.62
N LEU A 18 -1.48 1.42 -10.01
CA LEU A 18 -1.56 0.31 -9.07
C LEU A 18 -2.48 0.64 -7.88
N LEU A 19 -2.35 1.82 -7.30
CA LEU A 19 -3.12 2.22 -6.11
C LEU A 19 -4.49 2.83 -6.42
N ALA A 20 -4.81 3.10 -7.69
CA ALA A 20 -6.07 3.74 -8.09
C ALA A 20 -7.34 3.05 -7.52
N PRO A 21 -7.44 1.71 -7.48
CA PRO A 21 -8.63 1.03 -6.95
C PRO A 21 -8.91 1.30 -5.46
N VAL A 22 -7.86 1.50 -4.65
CA VAL A 22 -7.99 1.75 -3.21
C VAL A 22 -7.96 3.24 -2.86
N ALA A 23 -7.44 4.09 -3.75
CA ALA A 23 -7.36 5.54 -3.57
C ALA A 23 -8.74 6.21 -3.46
N ALA A 24 -9.78 5.60 -4.05
CA ALA A 24 -11.16 6.09 -3.97
C ALA A 24 -11.75 6.05 -2.54
N VAL A 25 -11.16 5.27 -1.63
CA VAL A 25 -11.61 5.14 -0.24
C VAL A 25 -10.44 5.49 0.70
N PRO A 26 -10.40 6.73 1.24
CA PRO A 26 -9.28 7.19 2.07
C PRO A 26 -8.93 6.26 3.23
N ALA A 27 -9.94 5.70 3.88
CA ALA A 27 -9.77 4.75 4.98
C ALA A 27 -9.04 3.45 4.58
N LEU A 28 -9.19 2.98 3.34
CA LEU A 28 -8.48 1.79 2.85
C LEU A 28 -7.01 2.10 2.60
N THR A 29 -6.73 3.24 1.95
CA THR A 29 -5.36 3.70 1.70
C THR A 29 -4.60 3.97 3.00
N GLU A 30 -5.24 4.64 3.96
CA GLU A 30 -4.67 4.88 5.29
C GLU A 30 -4.42 3.58 6.05
N THR A 31 -5.38 2.65 6.02
CA THR A 31 -5.24 1.36 6.70
C THR A 31 -4.11 0.53 6.10
N LEU A 32 -4.02 0.47 4.77
CA LEU A 32 -2.96 -0.26 4.07
C LEU A 32 -1.58 0.33 4.38
N ARG A 33 -1.43 1.66 4.32
CA ARG A 33 -0.18 2.35 4.66
C ARG A 33 0.26 2.06 6.09
N ALA A 34 -0.64 2.21 7.06
CA ALA A 34 -0.34 1.97 8.46
C ALA A 34 0.03 0.49 8.73
N TRP A 35 -0.73 -0.44 8.14
CA TRP A 35 -0.49 -1.87 8.29
C TRP A 35 0.86 -2.31 7.72
N LEU A 36 1.22 -1.85 6.51
CA LEU A 36 2.54 -2.12 5.91
C LEU A 36 3.67 -1.50 6.76
N SER A 37 3.49 -0.27 7.24
CA SER A 37 4.49 0.42 8.09
C SER A 37 4.68 -0.26 9.45
N LEU A 38 3.68 -1.03 9.91
CA LEU A 38 3.71 -1.78 11.17
C LEU A 38 3.96 -3.28 10.95
N HIS A 39 4.55 -3.63 9.80
CA HIS A 39 4.95 -4.99 9.41
C HIS A 39 3.81 -6.01 9.44
N GLY A 40 2.63 -5.61 9.01
CA GLY A 40 1.45 -6.46 8.92
C GLY A 40 0.74 -6.73 10.24
N SER A 41 1.05 -5.97 11.29
CA SER A 41 0.48 -6.18 12.63
C SER A 41 -0.94 -5.65 12.74
N TRP A 42 -1.92 -6.54 12.91
CA TRP A 42 -3.34 -6.20 13.09
C TRP A 42 -3.57 -5.31 14.30
N ASP A 43 -3.03 -5.70 15.46
CA ASP A 43 -3.27 -5.00 16.73
C ASP A 43 -2.57 -3.64 16.78
N ARG A 44 -1.31 -3.55 16.31
CA ARG A 44 -0.61 -2.26 16.26
C ARG A 44 -1.29 -1.29 15.29
N THR A 45 -1.79 -1.77 14.16
CA THR A 45 -2.54 -0.94 13.20
C THR A 45 -3.87 -0.48 13.79
N ALA A 46 -4.58 -1.38 14.48
CA ALA A 46 -5.84 -1.05 15.15
C ALA A 46 -5.64 0.06 16.19
N VAL A 47 -4.60 -0.04 17.01
CA VAL A 47 -4.22 1.00 17.97
C VAL A 47 -3.86 2.31 17.26
N ALA A 48 -3.00 2.25 16.22
CA ALA A 48 -2.55 3.44 15.50
C ALA A 48 -3.70 4.22 14.84
N LEU A 49 -4.73 3.52 14.36
CA LEU A 49 -5.87 4.12 13.67
C LEU A 49 -7.09 4.30 14.58
N SER A 50 -7.00 3.97 15.87
CA SER A 50 -8.13 3.99 16.82
C SER A 50 -9.37 3.23 16.30
N VAL A 51 -9.16 2.05 15.70
CA VAL A 51 -10.23 1.17 15.21
C VAL A 51 -10.10 -0.23 15.82
N HIS A 52 -11.15 -1.05 15.68
CA HIS A 52 -11.08 -2.44 16.11
C HIS A 52 -10.23 -3.29 15.15
N ARG A 53 -9.51 -4.31 15.67
CA ARG A 53 -8.68 -5.23 14.85
C ARG A 53 -9.43 -5.89 13.69
N ASN A 54 -10.72 -6.20 13.87
CA ASN A 54 -11.54 -6.78 12.80
C ASN A 54 -11.78 -5.79 11.66
N THR A 55 -11.89 -4.50 11.96
CA THR A 55 -12.00 -3.44 10.95
C THR A 55 -10.72 -3.39 10.10
N VAL A 56 -9.54 -3.50 10.73
CA VAL A 56 -8.26 -3.57 10.00
C VAL A 56 -8.26 -4.77 9.06
N ARG A 57 -8.59 -5.97 9.57
CA ARG A 57 -8.62 -7.20 8.76
C ARG A 57 -9.58 -7.08 7.56
N GLN A 58 -10.78 -6.56 7.79
CA GLN A 58 -11.78 -6.35 6.73
C GLN A 58 -11.28 -5.36 5.67
N ARG A 59 -10.68 -4.24 6.09
CA ARG A 59 -10.12 -3.25 5.17
C ARG A 59 -8.94 -3.80 4.37
N ILE A 60 -8.03 -4.55 5.00
CA ILE A 60 -6.92 -5.18 4.29
C ILE A 60 -7.39 -6.26 3.30
N ALA A 61 -8.36 -7.10 3.69
CA ALA A 61 -8.99 -8.04 2.76
C ALA A 61 -9.66 -7.32 1.59
N ARG A 62 -10.30 -6.16 1.84
CA ARG A 62 -10.87 -5.33 0.78
C ARG A 62 -9.80 -4.73 -0.13
N CYS A 63 -8.65 -4.31 0.41
CA CYS A 63 -7.53 -3.86 -0.39
C CYS A 63 -6.99 -4.97 -1.30
N ALA A 64 -6.74 -6.17 -0.77
CA ALA A 64 -6.29 -7.32 -1.55
C ALA A 64 -7.24 -7.62 -2.72
N ALA A 65 -8.56 -7.61 -2.45
CA ALA A 65 -9.56 -7.85 -3.47
C ALA A 65 -9.65 -6.74 -4.54
N LEU A 66 -9.46 -5.47 -4.17
CA LEU A 66 -9.49 -4.35 -5.11
C LEU A 66 -8.21 -4.22 -5.93
N LEU A 67 -7.08 -4.64 -5.38
CA LEU A 67 -5.77 -4.62 -6.02
C LEU A 67 -5.46 -5.93 -6.76
N GLU A 68 -6.38 -6.92 -6.66
CA GLU A 68 -6.22 -8.26 -7.25
C GLU A 68 -4.87 -8.90 -6.89
N THR A 69 -4.47 -8.76 -5.62
CA THR A 69 -3.14 -9.15 -5.16
C THR A 69 -3.18 -9.94 -3.86
N ASP A 70 -2.14 -10.74 -3.62
CA ASP A 70 -1.98 -11.51 -2.38
C ASP A 70 -1.17 -10.70 -1.35
N LEU A 71 -1.87 -10.15 -0.37
CA LEU A 71 -1.22 -9.42 0.72
C LEU A 71 -0.56 -10.34 1.75
N ASP A 72 -0.53 -11.66 1.59
CA ASP A 72 0.33 -12.54 2.39
C ASP A 72 1.74 -12.71 1.78
N ASP A 73 1.93 -12.34 0.51
CA ASP A 73 3.21 -12.35 -0.16
C ASP A 73 4.09 -11.15 0.29
N PRO A 74 5.31 -11.39 0.81
CA PRO A 74 6.22 -10.32 1.23
C PRO A 74 6.68 -9.42 0.07
N ASP A 75 6.80 -9.94 -1.15
CA ASP A 75 7.23 -9.18 -2.32
C ASP A 75 6.14 -8.18 -2.74
N VAL A 76 4.88 -8.63 -2.75
CA VAL A 76 3.70 -7.76 -2.96
C VAL A 76 3.63 -6.66 -1.90
N ARG A 77 3.83 -7.01 -0.62
CA ARG A 77 3.84 -6.02 0.47
C ARG A 77 4.91 -4.98 0.27
N MET A 78 6.10 -5.40 -0.18
CA MET A 78 7.24 -4.52 -0.43
C MET A 78 6.94 -3.56 -1.58
N GLU A 79 6.43 -4.07 -2.71
CA GLU A 79 6.01 -3.27 -3.86
C GLU A 79 4.98 -2.21 -3.47
N LEU A 80 3.91 -2.61 -2.77
CA LEU A 80 2.87 -1.69 -2.32
C LEU A 80 3.38 -0.67 -1.31
N TRP A 81 4.31 -1.05 -0.43
CA TRP A 81 4.92 -0.13 0.52
C TRP A 81 5.73 0.96 -0.19
N PHE A 82 6.46 0.61 -1.26
CA PHE A 82 7.14 1.60 -2.09
C PHE A 82 6.14 2.50 -2.82
N ALA A 83 5.13 1.93 -3.48
CA ALA A 83 4.10 2.68 -4.18
C ALA A 83 3.35 3.68 -3.28
N LEU A 84 3.17 3.35 -1.99
CA LEU A 84 2.49 4.20 -1.01
C LEU A 84 3.37 5.28 -0.37
N ARG A 85 4.70 5.12 -0.44
CA ARG A 85 5.68 6.05 0.12
C ARG A 85 6.23 7.04 -0.88
N ASP A 86 6.19 6.69 -2.16
CA ASP A 86 7.04 7.32 -3.14
C ASP A 86 6.33 7.56 -4.47
N PRO A 87 5.93 8.80 -4.76
CA PRO A 87 6.15 9.41 -6.04
C PRO A 87 7.43 10.26 -5.91
N ARG A 88 8.61 9.76 -6.31
CA ARG A 88 9.82 10.60 -6.25
C ARG A 88 9.66 11.75 -7.23
N PRO A 89 9.70 13.03 -6.81
CA PRO A 89 9.91 14.11 -7.76
C PRO A 89 11.22 13.82 -8.48
N SER A 90 11.10 13.58 -9.79
CA SER A 90 12.21 13.46 -10.71
C SER A 90 13.01 14.76 -10.70
N GLU A 91 14.22 14.72 -10.14
CA GLU A 91 15.34 15.57 -10.58
C GLU A 91 16.06 14.90 -11.76
#